data_AF-A0A8S1HEJ1-F1
#
_entry.id   AF-A0A8S1HEJ1-F1
#
_cell.length_a   1.000
_cell.length_b   1.000
_cell.length_c   1.000
_cell.angle_alpha   90.00
_cell.angle_beta   90.00
_cell.angle_gamma   90.00
#
_symmetry.space_group_name_H-M   'P 1'
#
loop_
_entity.id
_entity.type
_entity.pdbx_description
1 polymer ?
#
loop_
_entity_poly.entity_id
_entity_poly.type
_entity_poly.pdbx_seq_one_letter_code
_entity_poly.pdbx_strand_id
1 'polypeptide(L)'
;MFGFLLFSPQKEIFLTGLCSPGLHYDESGKRCLPCPKGTFQEEHGRTTCAACPVGTTTVAAGTKLHSKCIPFCPIGYYFDEASRVCEPCGLRGYQPERGQDRCIPCPDGTVPIYQNSTSLQHCLDKCKAGQQRSPDGSVCEPCAIGSFKSAEESVCMMCPAGFTTLSKASKSLTSCSIKICFPGTILNINTEKCEPCDYGLYMDEYDGRICKSCPVSTTTYQTGANSAKMCEWTNQCKAATHNCHWLAVCIDLPDENHKKMYSCKCKPGFVGSGFHCVDACQGFCQNGGVCLKTGRGETRCNCAQGFSGQRCQAVVDDDTCKSLLSAVGYKSHLLDPLGKYTFLSGVMLKLLLIFLVLAVLVQPRPVSNEKAVSRRIDLPELHLKLTSTATSGTI
;
A
#
# COMPACT_ATOMS: atom_id res chain seq x y z
N MET A 1 -62.54 4.79 -63.95
CA MET A 1 -62.85 6.23 -63.85
C MET A 1 -63.91 6.44 -62.77
N PHE A 2 -63.48 6.59 -61.51
CA PHE A 2 -64.35 7.05 -60.42
C PHE A 2 -63.48 7.95 -59.54
N GLY A 3 -63.72 9.25 -59.62
CA GLY A 3 -62.95 10.28 -58.94
C GLY A 3 -63.37 10.37 -57.47
N PHE A 4 -62.41 10.17 -56.56
CA PHE A 4 -62.56 10.52 -55.16
C PHE A 4 -62.13 11.98 -54.99
N LEU A 5 -63.12 12.84 -54.78
CA LEU A 5 -62.92 14.23 -54.41
C LEU A 5 -62.23 14.30 -53.04
N LEU A 6 -61.16 15.08 -52.99
CA LEU A 6 -60.38 15.43 -51.81
C LEU A 6 -61.29 16.12 -50.77
N PHE A 7 -61.51 15.47 -49.63
CA PHE A 7 -62.08 16.11 -48.45
C PHE A 7 -61.01 17.01 -47.81
N SER A 8 -61.18 18.32 -47.96
CA SER A 8 -60.44 19.34 -47.21
C SER A 8 -61.20 19.66 -45.91
N PRO A 9 -60.58 19.58 -44.72
CA PRO A 9 -61.27 19.75 -43.45
C PRO A 9 -61.27 21.22 -42.98
N GLN A 10 -61.82 22.14 -43.79
CA GLN A 10 -61.86 23.57 -43.42
C GLN A 10 -63.18 24.29 -43.74
N LYS A 11 -64.34 23.63 -43.64
CA LYS A 11 -65.61 24.34 -43.72
C LYS A 11 -66.73 23.64 -42.95
N GLU A 12 -66.74 23.83 -41.64
CA GLU A 12 -67.97 23.74 -40.85
C GLU A 12 -68.85 24.94 -41.24
N ILE A 13 -69.85 24.69 -42.08
CA ILE A 13 -70.79 25.67 -42.60
C ILE A 13 -71.96 25.82 -41.62
N PHE A 14 -72.07 27.02 -41.05
CA PHE A 14 -73.28 27.74 -40.61
C PHE A 14 -74.61 26.95 -40.59
N LEU A 15 -74.92 26.31 -39.47
CA LEU A 15 -76.29 26.22 -38.94
C LEU A 15 -76.22 26.61 -37.45
N THR A 16 -76.78 27.77 -37.09
CA THR A 16 -76.79 28.40 -35.74
C THR A 16 -75.40 28.69 -35.14
N GLY A 17 -74.96 29.95 -35.23
CA GLY A 17 -73.58 30.39 -35.01
C GLY A 17 -73.09 30.46 -33.56
N LEU A 18 -72.90 29.30 -32.93
CA LEU A 18 -72.26 29.17 -31.61
C LEU A 18 -70.94 28.41 -31.77
N CYS A 19 -69.84 28.97 -31.27
CA CYS A 19 -68.55 28.27 -31.27
C CYS A 19 -68.61 27.00 -30.41
N SER A 20 -68.07 25.88 -30.89
CA SER A 20 -68.02 24.62 -30.15
C SER A 20 -67.12 24.70 -28.91
N PRO A 21 -67.31 23.84 -27.89
CA PRO A 21 -66.46 23.78 -26.70
C PRO A 21 -64.98 23.66 -27.06
N GLY A 22 -64.15 24.36 -26.29
CA GLY A 22 -62.73 24.60 -26.56
C GLY A 22 -62.45 25.79 -27.48
N LEU A 23 -63.46 26.41 -28.08
CA LEU A 23 -63.28 27.61 -28.92
C LEU A 23 -63.95 28.83 -28.26
N HIS A 24 -63.42 30.02 -28.53
CA HIS A 24 -64.07 31.30 -28.24
C HIS A 24 -64.33 32.07 -29.53
N TYR A 25 -65.37 32.89 -29.54
CA TYR A 25 -65.66 33.78 -30.66
C TYR A 25 -64.72 34.99 -30.65
N ASP A 26 -64.00 35.22 -31.75
CA ASP A 26 -63.24 36.45 -32.00
C ASP A 26 -64.06 37.40 -32.87
N GLU A 27 -64.46 38.54 -32.29
CA GLU A 27 -65.29 39.55 -32.95
C GLU A 27 -64.55 40.25 -34.10
N SER A 28 -63.22 40.39 -33.99
CA SER A 28 -62.41 41.09 -35.00
C SER A 28 -62.30 40.28 -36.29
N GLY A 29 -62.08 38.97 -36.16
CA GLY A 29 -61.99 38.03 -37.29
C GLY A 29 -63.30 37.34 -37.68
N LYS A 30 -64.40 37.59 -36.94
CA LYS A 30 -65.70 36.88 -37.07
C LYS A 30 -65.55 35.36 -37.15
N ARG A 31 -64.64 34.79 -36.36
CA ARG A 31 -64.28 33.36 -36.40
C ARG A 31 -64.09 32.78 -35.01
N CYS A 32 -64.27 31.46 -34.89
CA CYS A 32 -63.99 30.75 -33.65
C CYS A 32 -62.50 30.42 -33.55
N LEU A 33 -61.86 30.86 -32.47
CA LEU A 33 -60.45 30.60 -32.17
C LEU A 33 -60.32 29.62 -30.99
N PRO A 34 -59.31 28.74 -30.98
CA PRO A 34 -59.07 27.85 -29.84
C PRO A 34 -58.72 28.64 -28.59
N CYS A 35 -59.26 28.21 -27.45
CA CYS A 35 -58.92 28.76 -26.16
C CYS A 35 -57.41 28.72 -25.91
N PRO A 36 -56.76 29.83 -25.52
CA PRO A 36 -55.32 29.84 -25.30
C PRO A 36 -54.91 28.90 -24.16
N LYS A 37 -53.63 28.49 -24.16
CA LYS A 37 -53.06 27.64 -23.10
C LYS A 37 -53.29 28.28 -21.72
N GLY A 38 -53.72 27.48 -20.74
CA GLY A 38 -54.14 27.94 -19.41
C GLY A 38 -55.61 28.33 -19.31
N THR A 39 -56.40 28.16 -20.37
CA THR A 39 -57.85 28.37 -20.38
C THR A 39 -58.60 27.18 -20.98
N PHE A 40 -59.87 27.03 -20.62
CA PHE A 40 -60.78 25.99 -21.10
C PHE A 40 -62.17 26.54 -21.41
N GLN A 41 -62.97 25.80 -22.19
CA GLN A 41 -64.34 26.17 -22.49
C GLN A 41 -65.22 24.93 -22.68
N GLU A 42 -66.16 24.70 -21.76
CA GLU A 42 -67.08 23.55 -21.78
C GLU A 42 -68.39 23.85 -22.53
N GLU A 43 -68.79 25.13 -22.57
CA GLU A 43 -70.05 25.58 -23.13
C GLU A 43 -69.92 26.03 -24.58
N HIS A 44 -71.02 25.93 -25.33
CA HIS A 44 -71.08 26.43 -26.71
C HIS A 44 -71.32 27.95 -26.73
N GLY A 45 -70.76 28.65 -27.71
CA GLY A 45 -71.13 30.04 -28.02
C GLY A 45 -70.52 31.12 -27.14
N ARG A 46 -69.49 30.80 -26.35
CA ARG A 46 -68.82 31.78 -25.48
C ARG A 46 -67.82 32.64 -26.26
N THR A 47 -67.75 33.92 -25.90
CA THR A 47 -66.78 34.90 -26.45
C THR A 47 -65.44 34.89 -25.72
N THR A 48 -65.41 34.35 -24.49
CA THR A 48 -64.21 34.27 -23.63
C THR A 48 -64.03 32.88 -23.06
N CYS A 49 -62.79 32.44 -22.89
CA CYS A 49 -62.45 31.17 -22.24
C CYS A 49 -62.31 31.32 -20.72
N ALA A 50 -62.69 30.30 -19.97
CA ALA A 50 -62.50 30.27 -18.51
C ALA A 50 -61.03 29.96 -18.18
N ALA A 51 -60.44 30.69 -17.24
CA ALA A 51 -59.06 30.45 -16.81
C ALA A 51 -58.98 29.21 -15.90
N CYS A 52 -57.89 28.46 -16.02
CA CYS A 52 -57.57 27.41 -15.05
C CYS A 52 -57.28 28.00 -13.65
N PRO A 53 -57.53 27.23 -12.56
CA PRO A 53 -57.18 27.62 -11.21
C PRO A 53 -55.70 28.03 -11.05
N VAL A 54 -55.42 28.87 -10.06
CA VAL A 54 -54.06 29.35 -9.77
C VAL A 54 -53.11 28.16 -9.60
N GLY A 55 -51.95 28.22 -10.28
CA GLY A 55 -50.95 27.16 -10.23
C GLY A 55 -51.19 25.99 -11.19
N THR A 56 -52.24 26.06 -12.01
CA THR A 56 -52.54 25.04 -13.03
C THR A 56 -52.57 25.64 -14.44
N THR A 57 -52.48 24.78 -15.46
CA THR A 57 -52.48 25.14 -16.87
C THR A 57 -53.09 24.02 -17.70
N THR A 58 -53.42 24.30 -18.95
CA THR A 58 -53.81 23.26 -19.91
C THR A 58 -52.60 22.87 -20.75
N VAL A 59 -52.51 21.61 -21.20
CA VAL A 59 -51.38 21.15 -22.03
C VAL A 59 -51.41 21.82 -23.41
N ALA A 60 -52.60 21.91 -23.99
CA ALA A 60 -52.82 22.43 -25.34
C ALA A 60 -53.91 23.50 -25.37
N ALA A 61 -53.81 24.38 -26.36
CA ALA A 61 -54.90 25.28 -26.72
C ALA A 61 -56.14 24.49 -27.16
N GLY A 62 -57.32 25.07 -26.99
CA GLY A 62 -58.57 24.42 -27.34
C GLY A 62 -59.11 23.44 -26.30
N THR A 63 -58.63 23.51 -25.06
CA THR A 63 -59.05 22.60 -23.99
C THR A 63 -60.54 22.80 -23.69
N LYS A 64 -61.27 21.69 -23.65
CA LYS A 64 -62.72 21.70 -23.43
C LYS A 64 -63.05 21.69 -21.95
N LEU A 65 -62.49 20.73 -21.21
CA LEU A 65 -62.89 20.40 -19.84
C LEU A 65 -62.03 21.09 -18.78
N HIS A 66 -62.65 21.50 -17.68
CA HIS A 66 -61.98 22.01 -16.48
C HIS A 66 -61.03 20.98 -15.86
N SER A 67 -61.41 19.70 -15.88
CA SER A 67 -60.61 18.60 -15.34
C SER A 67 -59.28 18.36 -16.08
N LYS A 68 -59.06 19.05 -17.21
CA LYS A 68 -57.80 19.04 -17.97
C LYS A 68 -56.85 20.18 -17.58
N CYS A 69 -57.17 20.96 -16.55
CA CYS A 69 -56.22 21.84 -15.88
C CYS A 69 -55.27 20.99 -15.02
N ILE A 70 -53.99 20.93 -15.42
CA ILE A 70 -52.91 20.20 -14.75
C ILE A 70 -52.01 21.17 -13.97
N PRO A 71 -51.36 20.75 -12.88
CA PRO A 71 -50.37 21.58 -12.19
C PRO A 71 -49.20 21.97 -13.09
N PHE A 72 -48.59 23.14 -12.83
CA PHE A 72 -47.35 23.54 -13.49
C PHE A 72 -46.19 22.65 -13.07
N CYS A 73 -46.01 21.52 -13.76
CA CYS A 73 -44.82 20.70 -13.58
C CYS A 73 -43.56 21.46 -14.05
N PRO A 74 -42.47 21.45 -13.27
CA PRO A 74 -41.23 22.09 -13.65
C PRO A 74 -40.60 21.39 -14.87
N ILE A 75 -39.62 22.06 -15.50
CA ILE A 75 -38.87 21.46 -16.61
C ILE A 75 -38.19 20.16 -16.15
N GLY A 76 -38.13 19.16 -17.04
CA GLY A 76 -37.66 17.80 -16.73
C GLY A 76 -38.71 16.91 -16.04
N TYR A 77 -39.91 17.44 -15.78
CA TYR A 77 -41.03 16.71 -15.18
C TYR A 77 -42.26 16.79 -16.08
N TYR A 78 -43.14 15.80 -15.96
CA TYR A 78 -44.43 15.75 -16.62
C TYR A 78 -45.53 15.40 -15.62
N PHE A 79 -46.76 15.80 -15.91
CA PHE A 79 -47.91 15.44 -15.10
C PHE A 79 -48.39 14.03 -15.44
N ASP A 80 -48.33 13.13 -14.47
CA ASP A 80 -48.86 11.78 -14.62
C ASP A 80 -50.33 11.74 -14.20
N GLU A 81 -51.24 11.37 -15.12
CA GLU A 81 -52.68 11.34 -14.81
C GLU A 81 -53.04 10.23 -13.79
N ALA A 82 -52.25 9.16 -13.69
CA ALA A 82 -52.52 8.05 -12.79
C ALA A 82 -52.10 8.36 -11.35
N SER A 83 -50.91 8.93 -11.14
CA SER A 83 -50.43 9.34 -9.82
C SER A 83 -50.92 10.74 -9.41
N ARG A 84 -51.39 11.55 -10.37
CA ARG A 84 -51.74 12.98 -10.21
C ARG A 84 -50.63 13.83 -9.61
N VAL A 85 -49.38 13.43 -9.84
CA VAL A 85 -48.19 14.12 -9.37
C VAL A 85 -47.29 14.42 -10.56
N CYS A 86 -46.45 15.46 -10.42
CA CYS A 86 -45.40 15.72 -11.38
C CYS A 86 -44.27 14.71 -11.20
N GLU A 87 -44.10 13.82 -12.17
CA GLU A 87 -43.04 12.81 -12.16
C GLU A 87 -41.88 13.23 -13.07
N PRO A 88 -40.63 12.89 -12.71
CA PRO A 88 -39.50 13.12 -13.58
C PRO A 88 -39.63 12.29 -14.86
N CYS A 89 -39.12 12.81 -15.97
CA CYS A 89 -39.13 12.09 -17.24
C CYS A 89 -38.37 10.75 -17.18
N GLY A 90 -37.36 10.63 -16.31
CA GLY A 90 -36.56 9.43 -16.16
C GLY A 90 -35.86 9.08 -17.47
N LEU A 91 -35.80 7.79 -17.79
CA LEU A 91 -35.23 7.30 -19.05
C LEU A 91 -36.18 7.44 -20.25
N ARG A 92 -37.41 7.95 -20.05
CA ARG A 92 -38.43 8.05 -21.10
C ARG A 92 -38.21 9.23 -22.05
N GLY A 93 -37.41 10.22 -21.64
CA GLY A 93 -37.14 11.39 -22.47
C GLY A 93 -36.71 12.61 -21.67
N TYR A 94 -36.83 13.77 -22.30
CA TYR A 94 -36.52 15.07 -21.72
C TYR A 94 -37.73 16.01 -21.83
N GLN A 95 -37.75 17.07 -21.03
CA GLN A 95 -38.83 18.05 -21.06
C GLN A 95 -38.31 19.48 -20.86
N PRO A 96 -38.16 20.27 -21.94
CA PRO A 96 -37.68 21.66 -21.86
C PRO A 96 -38.74 22.65 -21.35
N GLU A 97 -40.03 22.32 -21.45
CA GLU A 97 -41.14 23.22 -21.14
C GLU A 97 -41.86 22.85 -19.84
N ARG A 98 -42.52 23.84 -19.24
CA ARG A 98 -43.33 23.64 -18.02
C ARG A 98 -44.77 23.25 -18.36
N GLY A 99 -45.42 22.56 -17.42
CA GLY A 99 -46.85 22.23 -17.53
C GLY A 99 -47.15 21.33 -18.71
N GLN A 100 -46.41 20.22 -18.81
CA GLN A 100 -46.53 19.21 -19.85
C GLN A 100 -47.03 17.91 -19.24
N ASP A 101 -47.82 17.13 -19.99
CA ASP A 101 -48.40 15.84 -19.57
C ASP A 101 -47.60 14.63 -20.05
N ARG A 102 -46.51 14.87 -20.78
CA ARG A 102 -45.63 13.82 -21.31
C ARG A 102 -44.22 14.36 -21.52
N CYS A 103 -43.28 13.44 -21.61
CA CYS A 103 -41.90 13.75 -21.96
C CYS A 103 -41.66 13.59 -23.46
N ILE A 104 -40.71 14.35 -23.98
CA ILE A 104 -40.27 14.26 -25.37
C ILE A 104 -39.28 13.11 -25.45
N PRO A 105 -39.56 12.05 -26.23
CA PRO A 105 -38.63 10.93 -26.36
C PRO A 105 -37.34 11.39 -27.05
N CYS A 106 -36.23 10.81 -26.62
CA CYS A 106 -34.94 11.04 -27.26
C CYS A 106 -34.91 10.39 -28.67
N PRO A 107 -34.28 11.01 -29.67
CA PRO A 107 -34.19 10.47 -31.03
C PRO A 107 -33.29 9.25 -31.10
N ASP A 108 -33.43 8.45 -32.17
CA ASP A 108 -32.52 7.36 -32.54
C ASP A 108 -32.30 6.29 -31.45
N GLY A 109 -33.26 6.12 -30.53
CA GLY A 109 -33.14 5.16 -29.43
C GLY A 109 -32.11 5.54 -28.37
N THR A 110 -31.65 6.79 -28.37
CA THR A 110 -30.82 7.36 -27.30
C THR A 110 -31.61 7.53 -26.01
N VAL A 111 -30.92 7.67 -24.88
CA VAL A 111 -31.54 7.84 -23.55
C VAL A 111 -30.99 9.07 -22.83
N PRO A 112 -31.84 9.78 -22.06
CA PRO A 112 -31.41 10.95 -21.30
C PRO A 112 -30.39 10.57 -20.21
N ILE A 113 -29.38 11.42 -19.98
CA ILE A 113 -28.36 11.23 -18.92
C ILE A 113 -28.99 11.39 -17.52
N TYR A 114 -29.86 12.38 -17.34
CA TYR A 114 -30.43 12.74 -16.04
C TYR A 114 -31.93 12.41 -16.01
N GLN A 115 -32.45 12.00 -14.84
CA GLN A 115 -33.88 11.73 -14.68
C GLN A 115 -34.77 12.96 -14.93
N ASN A 116 -34.23 14.17 -14.75
CA ASN A 116 -34.91 15.45 -15.00
C ASN A 116 -34.32 16.17 -16.21
N SER A 117 -33.93 15.43 -17.26
CA SER A 117 -33.32 16.03 -18.45
C SER A 117 -34.23 17.07 -19.09
N THR A 118 -33.66 18.24 -19.39
CA THR A 118 -34.38 19.40 -19.95
C THR A 118 -33.99 19.70 -21.39
N SER A 119 -32.89 19.12 -21.90
CA SER A 119 -32.32 19.43 -23.20
C SER A 119 -32.07 18.17 -24.02
N LEU A 120 -32.21 18.29 -25.34
CA LEU A 120 -31.87 17.25 -26.31
C LEU A 120 -30.39 16.83 -26.22
N GLN A 121 -29.50 17.75 -25.81
CA GLN A 121 -28.07 17.44 -25.65
C GLN A 121 -27.80 16.39 -24.56
N HIS A 122 -28.77 16.15 -23.68
CA HIS A 122 -28.67 15.10 -22.67
C HIS A 122 -29.09 13.73 -23.21
N CYS A 123 -29.56 13.62 -24.45
CA CYS A 123 -29.87 12.35 -25.09
C CYS A 123 -28.59 11.74 -25.67
N LEU A 124 -28.14 10.63 -25.07
CA LEU A 124 -26.92 9.93 -25.49
C LEU A 124 -27.18 8.43 -25.67
N ASP A 125 -26.35 7.76 -26.46
CA ASP A 125 -26.48 6.32 -26.76
C ASP A 125 -26.57 5.45 -25.51
N LYS A 126 -27.49 4.48 -25.49
CA LYS A 126 -27.54 3.50 -24.39
C LYS A 126 -26.23 2.72 -24.36
N CYS A 127 -25.54 2.72 -23.21
CA CYS A 127 -24.34 1.92 -23.05
C CYS A 127 -24.66 0.43 -23.23
N LYS A 128 -23.81 -0.26 -24.03
CA LYS A 128 -24.00 -1.67 -24.38
C LYS A 128 -23.97 -2.55 -23.13
N ALA A 129 -24.41 -3.81 -23.26
CA ALA A 129 -24.25 -4.80 -22.19
C ALA A 129 -22.76 -4.88 -21.77
N GLY A 130 -22.52 -4.91 -20.46
CA GLY A 130 -21.19 -4.83 -19.88
C GLY A 130 -20.58 -3.43 -19.82
N GLN A 131 -21.30 -2.36 -20.13
CA GLN A 131 -20.81 -0.98 -20.03
C GLN A 131 -21.78 -0.06 -19.30
N GLN A 132 -21.29 0.76 -18.38
CA GLN A 132 -22.06 1.83 -17.75
C GLN A 132 -21.54 3.21 -18.15
N ARG A 133 -22.37 4.23 -18.01
CA ARG A 133 -21.95 5.61 -18.24
C ARG A 133 -21.05 6.08 -17.10
N SER A 134 -19.95 6.73 -17.45
CA SER A 134 -19.02 7.37 -16.50
C SER A 134 -19.76 8.42 -15.66
N PRO A 135 -19.33 8.72 -14.42
CA PRO A 135 -19.96 9.73 -13.56
C PRO A 135 -20.13 11.10 -14.24
N ASP A 136 -19.20 11.45 -15.13
CA ASP A 136 -19.21 12.71 -15.89
C ASP A 136 -20.23 12.72 -17.04
N GLY A 137 -20.90 11.59 -17.30
CA GLY A 137 -21.91 11.46 -18.35
C GLY A 137 -21.35 11.25 -19.77
N SER A 138 -20.05 11.40 -19.95
CA SER A 138 -19.40 11.59 -21.27
C SER A 138 -19.17 10.30 -22.06
N VAL A 139 -18.83 9.19 -21.37
CA VAL A 139 -18.34 7.96 -22.01
C VAL A 139 -18.95 6.73 -21.38
N CYS A 140 -19.14 5.66 -22.16
CA CYS A 140 -19.50 4.34 -21.66
C CYS A 140 -18.23 3.56 -21.28
N GLU A 141 -18.05 3.31 -19.99
CA GLU A 141 -16.95 2.55 -19.43
C GLU A 141 -17.36 1.09 -19.18
N PRO A 142 -16.44 0.13 -19.36
CA PRO A 142 -16.73 -1.27 -19.07
C PRO A 142 -16.99 -1.48 -17.57
N CYS A 143 -17.96 -2.34 -17.24
CA CYS A 143 -18.19 -2.75 -15.86
C CYS A 143 -16.90 -3.28 -15.24
N ALA A 144 -16.57 -2.80 -14.05
CA ALA A 144 -15.43 -3.31 -13.29
C ALA A 144 -15.60 -4.79 -12.95
N ILE A 145 -14.50 -5.43 -12.59
CA ILE A 145 -14.52 -6.82 -12.10
C ILE A 145 -15.41 -6.91 -10.85
N GLY A 146 -16.18 -7.99 -10.77
CA GLY A 146 -17.18 -8.17 -9.71
C GLY A 146 -18.48 -7.41 -9.96
N SER A 147 -18.65 -6.86 -11.17
CA SER A 147 -19.91 -6.26 -11.61
C SER A 147 -20.25 -6.68 -13.05
N PHE A 148 -21.54 -6.72 -13.35
CA PHE A 148 -22.06 -7.07 -14.68
C PHE A 148 -23.23 -6.17 -15.06
N LYS A 149 -23.53 -6.09 -16.36
CA LYS A 149 -24.69 -5.35 -16.86
C LYS A 149 -25.29 -6.06 -18.07
N SER A 150 -26.56 -6.43 -17.98
CA SER A 150 -27.31 -7.00 -19.11
C SER A 150 -27.74 -5.92 -20.11
N ALA A 151 -28.39 -6.33 -21.20
CA ALA A 151 -28.90 -5.40 -22.22
C ALA A 151 -30.02 -4.48 -21.69
N GLU A 152 -30.82 -4.97 -20.74
CA GLU A 152 -31.95 -4.24 -20.20
C GLU A 152 -31.53 -3.20 -19.16
N GLU A 153 -30.51 -3.53 -18.37
CA GLU A 153 -30.06 -2.70 -17.26
C GLU A 153 -29.37 -1.42 -17.71
N SER A 154 -29.42 -0.39 -16.85
CA SER A 154 -28.82 0.92 -17.09
C SER A 154 -27.46 1.10 -16.38
N VAL A 155 -27.22 0.36 -15.30
CA VAL A 155 -26.03 0.47 -14.44
C VAL A 155 -25.38 -0.90 -14.24
N CYS A 156 -24.07 -0.94 -13.97
CA CYS A 156 -23.42 -2.19 -13.58
C CYS A 156 -23.88 -2.63 -12.19
N MET A 157 -24.43 -3.82 -12.10
CA MET A 157 -24.83 -4.46 -10.86
C MET A 157 -23.67 -5.25 -10.28
N MET A 158 -23.48 -5.20 -8.96
CA MET A 158 -22.48 -6.02 -8.29
C MET A 158 -22.86 -7.50 -8.31
N CYS A 159 -21.86 -8.37 -8.33
CA CYS A 159 -22.07 -9.80 -8.17
C CYS A 159 -22.61 -10.14 -6.77
N PRO A 160 -23.30 -11.29 -6.61
CA PRO A 160 -23.72 -11.80 -5.32
C PRO A 160 -22.55 -11.99 -4.35
N ALA A 161 -22.84 -11.96 -3.05
CA ALA A 161 -21.82 -12.06 -2.01
C ALA A 161 -20.90 -13.28 -2.19
N GLY A 162 -19.60 -13.04 -2.20
CA GLY A 162 -18.58 -14.08 -2.36
C GLY A 162 -18.28 -14.47 -3.81
N PHE A 163 -18.91 -13.84 -4.80
CA PHE A 163 -18.66 -14.09 -6.22
C PHE A 163 -18.15 -12.85 -6.96
N THR A 164 -17.39 -13.08 -8.02
CA THR A 164 -16.83 -12.04 -8.89
C THR A 164 -16.80 -12.51 -10.34
N THR A 165 -16.44 -11.60 -11.24
CA THR A 165 -16.35 -11.86 -12.68
C THR A 165 -14.91 -12.10 -13.12
N LEU A 166 -14.72 -12.88 -14.19
CA LEU A 166 -13.38 -13.17 -14.71
C LEU A 166 -12.68 -11.93 -15.27
N SER A 167 -13.45 -11.08 -15.96
CA SER A 167 -12.95 -9.91 -16.66
C SER A 167 -13.89 -8.72 -16.53
N LYS A 168 -13.36 -7.54 -16.89
CA LYS A 168 -14.15 -6.33 -17.09
C LYS A 168 -15.20 -6.56 -18.19
N ALA A 169 -16.23 -5.72 -18.21
CA ALA A 169 -17.31 -5.74 -19.20
C ALA A 169 -18.20 -7.00 -19.20
N SER A 170 -18.42 -7.59 -18.03
CA SER A 170 -19.30 -8.75 -17.89
C SER A 170 -20.76 -8.41 -18.20
N LYS A 171 -21.43 -9.30 -18.95
CA LYS A 171 -22.74 -9.03 -19.57
C LYS A 171 -23.92 -9.71 -18.88
N SER A 172 -23.66 -10.62 -17.93
CA SER A 172 -24.68 -11.47 -17.32
C SER A 172 -24.30 -11.85 -15.90
N LEU A 173 -25.31 -12.16 -15.08
CA LEU A 173 -25.14 -12.71 -13.73
C LEU A 173 -24.40 -14.05 -13.76
N THR A 174 -24.55 -14.83 -14.83
CA THR A 174 -23.82 -16.10 -15.01
C THR A 174 -22.31 -15.91 -15.12
N SER A 175 -21.85 -14.69 -15.44
CA SER A 175 -20.43 -14.35 -15.41
C SER A 175 -19.89 -14.17 -13.98
N CYS A 176 -20.74 -14.09 -12.97
CA CYS A 176 -20.40 -14.07 -11.55
C CYS A 176 -20.24 -15.51 -11.01
N SER A 177 -19.39 -16.33 -11.63
CA SER A 177 -19.18 -17.72 -11.24
C SER A 177 -17.95 -17.92 -10.35
N ILE A 178 -17.04 -16.94 -10.32
CA ILE A 178 -15.74 -17.08 -9.64
C ILE A 178 -15.89 -16.69 -8.18
N LYS A 179 -15.42 -17.53 -7.26
CA LYS A 179 -15.38 -17.20 -5.84
C LYS A 179 -14.31 -16.14 -5.57
N ILE A 180 -14.64 -15.10 -4.79
CA ILE A 180 -13.66 -14.09 -4.37
C ILE A 180 -12.57 -14.78 -3.54
N CYS A 181 -11.32 -14.62 -3.99
CA CYS A 181 -10.17 -15.11 -3.27
C CYS A 181 -9.79 -14.11 -2.17
N PHE A 182 -9.60 -14.64 -0.96
CA PHE A 182 -9.19 -13.83 0.19
C PHE A 182 -7.72 -13.45 0.08
N PRO A 183 -7.28 -12.37 0.76
CA PRO A 183 -5.86 -12.02 0.86
C PRO A 183 -5.01 -13.24 1.24
N GLY A 184 -3.88 -13.39 0.54
CA GLY A 184 -3.02 -14.57 0.59
C GLY A 184 -3.38 -15.69 -0.39
N THR A 185 -4.48 -15.59 -1.16
CA THR A 185 -4.85 -16.60 -2.15
C THR A 185 -4.95 -16.02 -3.56
N ILE A 186 -4.60 -16.84 -4.56
CA ILE A 186 -4.66 -16.54 -5.98
C ILE A 186 -5.66 -17.48 -6.68
N LEU A 187 -6.41 -16.94 -7.64
CA LEU A 187 -7.35 -17.70 -8.45
C LEU A 187 -6.60 -18.51 -9.48
N ASN A 188 -6.71 -19.83 -9.38
CA ASN A 188 -6.30 -20.73 -10.45
C ASN A 188 -7.41 -20.79 -11.51
N ILE A 189 -7.16 -20.20 -12.68
CA ILE A 189 -8.13 -20.11 -13.77
C ILE A 189 -8.55 -21.47 -14.35
N ASN A 190 -7.74 -22.51 -14.17
CA ASN A 190 -8.03 -23.85 -14.70
C ASN A 190 -8.94 -24.64 -13.76
N THR A 191 -8.80 -24.42 -12.45
CA THR A 191 -9.56 -25.14 -11.41
C THR A 191 -10.70 -24.31 -10.84
N GLU A 192 -10.77 -23.01 -11.16
CA GLU A 192 -11.68 -22.01 -10.59
C GLU A 192 -11.64 -21.95 -9.05
N LYS A 193 -10.49 -22.34 -8.47
CA LYS A 193 -10.27 -22.38 -7.01
C LYS A 193 -9.22 -21.37 -6.59
N CYS A 194 -9.37 -20.88 -5.37
CA CYS A 194 -8.38 -20.03 -4.73
C CYS A 194 -7.33 -20.91 -4.07
N GLU A 195 -6.09 -20.76 -4.49
CA GLU A 195 -4.91 -21.48 -3.98
C GLU A 195 -4.03 -20.49 -3.21
N PRO A 196 -3.34 -20.89 -2.14
CA PRO A 196 -2.48 -19.98 -1.38
C PRO A 196 -1.29 -19.52 -2.23
N CYS A 197 -0.87 -18.27 -2.06
CA CYS A 197 0.38 -17.77 -2.65
C CYS A 197 1.57 -18.61 -2.17
N ASP A 198 2.48 -18.93 -3.08
CA ASP A 198 3.72 -19.64 -2.77
C ASP A 198 4.70 -18.80 -1.93
N TYR A 199 5.74 -19.46 -1.42
CA TYR A 199 6.81 -18.83 -0.65
C TYR A 199 7.49 -17.69 -1.43
N GLY A 200 7.90 -16.64 -0.71
CA GLY A 200 8.45 -15.43 -1.29
C GLY A 200 7.42 -14.52 -1.96
N LEU A 201 6.14 -14.91 -1.99
CA LEU A 201 5.04 -14.13 -2.54
C LEU A 201 4.00 -13.79 -1.48
N TYR A 202 3.25 -12.71 -1.70
CA TYR A 202 2.12 -12.30 -0.86
C TYR A 202 1.00 -11.68 -1.68
N MET A 203 -0.21 -11.61 -1.11
CA MET A 203 -1.38 -10.95 -1.70
C MET A 203 -2.15 -10.20 -0.63
N ASP A 204 -2.16 -8.87 -0.70
CA ASP A 204 -2.83 -7.97 0.24
C ASP A 204 -4.19 -7.44 -0.25
N GLU A 205 -4.59 -7.79 -1.48
CA GLU A 205 -5.83 -7.36 -2.10
C GLU A 205 -6.84 -8.52 -2.24
N TYR A 206 -8.13 -8.17 -2.36
CA TYR A 206 -9.25 -9.12 -2.57
C TYR A 206 -9.49 -9.44 -4.05
N ASP A 207 -8.55 -9.06 -4.92
CA ASP A 207 -8.63 -9.29 -6.36
C ASP A 207 -8.19 -10.72 -6.72
N GLY A 208 -7.27 -11.31 -5.95
CA GLY A 208 -6.84 -12.70 -6.07
C GLY A 208 -6.19 -13.03 -7.41
N ARG A 209 -5.59 -12.05 -8.09
CA ARG A 209 -5.11 -12.23 -9.47
C ARG A 209 -3.61 -12.43 -9.59
N ILE A 210 -2.83 -11.73 -8.76
CA ILE A 210 -1.37 -11.74 -8.84
C ILE A 210 -0.77 -11.77 -7.45
N CYS A 211 -0.08 -12.86 -7.09
CA CYS A 211 0.76 -12.85 -5.90
C CYS A 211 1.99 -11.95 -6.15
N LYS A 212 2.12 -10.90 -5.35
CA LYS A 212 3.23 -9.93 -5.41
C LYS A 212 4.48 -10.56 -4.81
N SER A 213 5.63 -10.34 -5.43
CA SER A 213 6.92 -10.76 -4.86
C SER A 213 7.25 -9.94 -3.62
N CYS A 214 7.85 -10.59 -2.61
CA CYS A 214 8.41 -9.90 -1.46
C CYS A 214 9.48 -8.88 -1.88
N PRO A 215 9.65 -7.79 -1.11
CA PRO A 215 10.74 -6.83 -1.31
C PRO A 215 12.13 -7.48 -1.33
N VAL A 216 13.12 -6.77 -1.89
CA VAL A 216 14.50 -7.25 -1.97
C VAL A 216 15.04 -7.70 -0.62
N SER A 217 15.77 -8.83 -0.61
CA SER A 217 16.34 -9.45 0.61
C SER A 217 15.31 -9.88 1.67
N THR A 218 14.05 -10.07 1.27
CA THR A 218 12.99 -10.62 2.14
C THR A 218 12.25 -11.77 1.47
N THR A 219 11.66 -12.65 2.27
CA THR A 219 10.86 -13.78 1.81
C THR A 219 9.77 -14.14 2.83
N THR A 220 8.74 -14.85 2.40
CA THR A 220 7.75 -15.45 3.30
C THR A 220 8.14 -16.90 3.58
N TYR A 221 8.15 -17.28 4.86
CA TYR A 221 8.43 -18.66 5.31
C TYR A 221 7.17 -19.50 5.51
N GLN A 222 6.03 -19.01 5.00
CA GLN A 222 4.75 -19.70 4.98
C GLN A 222 4.03 -19.37 3.68
N THR A 223 3.26 -20.33 3.17
CA THR A 223 2.36 -20.09 2.05
C THR A 223 1.17 -19.24 2.51
N GLY A 224 0.51 -18.59 1.56
CA GLY A 224 -0.69 -17.82 1.82
C GLY A 224 -0.45 -16.48 2.50
N ALA A 225 0.73 -15.89 2.32
CA ALA A 225 1.04 -14.61 2.94
C ALA A 225 0.11 -13.50 2.45
N ASN A 226 -0.57 -12.82 3.37
CA ASN A 226 -1.63 -11.87 3.06
C ASN A 226 -1.20 -10.39 3.19
N SER A 227 0.09 -10.14 3.40
CA SER A 227 0.64 -8.80 3.57
C SER A 227 2.13 -8.79 3.32
N ALA A 228 2.64 -7.69 2.77
CA ALA A 228 4.08 -7.44 2.66
C ALA A 228 4.78 -7.50 4.04
N LYS A 229 4.06 -7.27 5.15
CA LYS A 229 4.60 -7.38 6.50
C LYS A 229 4.97 -8.80 6.92
N MET A 230 4.45 -9.81 6.21
CA MET A 230 4.85 -11.21 6.40
C MET A 230 6.16 -11.56 5.67
N CYS A 231 6.69 -10.65 4.84
CA CYS A 231 8.00 -10.81 4.24
C CYS A 231 9.08 -10.50 5.29
N GLU A 232 9.80 -11.52 5.68
CA GLU A 232 10.88 -11.44 6.66
C GLU A 232 12.23 -11.40 5.97
N TRP A 233 13.24 -10.83 6.62
CA TRP A 233 14.59 -10.76 6.08
C TRP A 233 15.21 -12.16 5.92
N THR A 234 15.78 -12.41 4.74
CA THR A 234 16.55 -13.63 4.46
C THR A 234 17.89 -13.66 5.18
N ASN A 235 18.37 -12.49 5.63
CA ASN A 235 19.60 -12.38 6.41
C ASN A 235 19.30 -12.04 7.87
N GLN A 236 19.31 -13.05 8.73
CA GLN A 236 18.93 -12.87 10.14
C GLN A 236 19.99 -12.09 10.94
N CYS A 237 21.24 -12.13 10.50
CA CYS A 237 22.35 -11.38 11.10
C CYS A 237 22.19 -9.86 10.89
N LYS A 238 21.86 -9.45 9.67
CA LYS A 238 21.63 -8.04 9.30
C LYS A 238 20.33 -7.51 9.89
N ALA A 239 19.30 -8.36 9.96
CA ALA A 239 18.01 -8.02 10.54
C ALA A 239 17.99 -8.06 12.08
N ALA A 240 19.07 -8.54 12.72
CA ALA A 240 19.16 -8.74 14.17
C ALA A 240 18.01 -9.60 14.74
N THR A 241 17.49 -10.56 13.96
CA THR A 241 16.43 -11.50 14.37
C THR A 241 17.00 -12.84 14.86
N HIS A 242 18.33 -12.96 14.93
CA HIS A 242 19.02 -14.12 15.44
C HIS A 242 19.04 -14.17 16.97
N ASN A 243 19.16 -15.38 17.53
CA ASN A 243 19.27 -15.60 18.97
C ASN A 243 20.70 -15.89 19.43
N CYS A 244 21.73 -15.51 18.65
CA CYS A 244 23.11 -15.67 19.07
C CYS A 244 23.40 -14.97 20.41
N HIS A 245 24.28 -15.58 21.22
CA HIS A 245 24.75 -14.96 22.45
C HIS A 245 25.42 -13.61 22.14
N TRP A 246 25.34 -12.64 23.07
CA TRP A 246 25.98 -11.34 22.89
C TRP A 246 27.53 -11.41 22.74
N LEU A 247 28.13 -12.50 23.23
CA LEU A 247 29.55 -12.86 23.04
C LEU A 247 29.81 -13.72 21.81
N ALA A 248 28.85 -13.88 20.91
CA ALA A 248 29.00 -14.58 19.65
C ALA A 248 28.88 -13.62 18.45
N VAL A 249 29.34 -14.11 17.31
CA VAL A 249 29.16 -13.51 15.98
C VAL A 249 28.11 -14.35 15.25
N CYS A 250 27.14 -13.67 14.64
CA CYS A 250 26.15 -14.29 13.78
C CYS A 250 26.76 -14.52 12.38
N ILE A 251 26.51 -15.69 11.82
CA ILE A 251 26.90 -16.09 10.47
C ILE A 251 25.61 -16.45 9.73
N ASP A 252 25.34 -15.70 8.68
CA ASP A 252 24.18 -15.92 7.81
C ASP A 252 24.42 -17.17 6.95
N LEU A 253 23.45 -18.09 6.91
CA LEU A 253 23.50 -19.27 6.06
C LEU A 253 22.39 -19.18 5.00
N PRO A 254 22.55 -19.81 3.83
CA PRO A 254 21.47 -19.87 2.86
C PRO A 254 20.24 -20.57 3.48
N ASP A 255 19.07 -19.97 3.33
CA ASP A 255 17.83 -20.61 3.79
C ASP A 255 17.57 -21.90 2.99
N GLU A 256 17.29 -23.00 3.69
CA GLU A 256 16.96 -24.30 3.08
C GLU A 256 15.56 -24.76 3.50
N ASN A 257 14.83 -25.37 2.56
CA ASN A 257 13.47 -25.91 2.81
C ASN A 257 12.51 -24.89 3.44
N HIS A 258 12.62 -23.62 3.05
CA HIS A 258 11.82 -22.51 3.59
C HIS A 258 11.96 -22.35 5.11
N LYS A 259 13.16 -22.59 5.65
CA LYS A 259 13.52 -22.34 7.06
C LYS A 259 14.66 -21.33 7.14
N LYS A 260 14.54 -20.43 8.12
CA LYS A 260 15.59 -19.48 8.51
C LYS A 260 16.81 -20.26 8.96
N MET A 261 17.95 -20.09 8.29
CA MET A 261 19.17 -20.77 8.68
C MET A 261 20.27 -19.76 9.00
N TYR A 262 20.77 -19.80 10.24
CA TYR A 262 21.94 -19.03 10.66
C TYR A 262 22.72 -19.83 11.69
N SER A 263 24.00 -19.48 11.86
CA SER A 263 24.89 -20.07 12.84
C SER A 263 25.49 -19.00 13.75
N CYS A 264 25.81 -19.39 14.97
CA CYS A 264 26.42 -18.51 15.96
C CYS A 264 27.79 -19.08 16.34
N LYS A 265 28.83 -18.24 16.32
CA LYS A 265 30.19 -18.64 16.72
C LYS A 265 30.69 -17.70 17.82
N CYS A 266 31.13 -18.25 18.95
CA CYS A 266 31.68 -17.42 20.04
C CYS A 266 32.85 -16.56 19.53
N LYS A 267 32.90 -15.31 20.01
CA LYS A 267 33.99 -14.37 19.74
C LYS A 267 35.31 -14.94 20.28
N PRO A 268 36.47 -14.52 19.73
CA PRO A 268 37.78 -14.94 20.23
C PRO A 268 37.91 -14.79 21.75
N GLY A 269 38.39 -15.82 22.44
CA GLY A 269 38.54 -15.83 23.90
C GLY A 269 37.31 -16.32 24.68
N PHE A 270 36.27 -16.78 23.98
CA PHE A 270 35.07 -17.41 24.53
C PHE A 270 34.82 -18.77 23.87
N VAL A 271 34.21 -19.70 24.63
CA VAL A 271 33.87 -21.04 24.17
C VAL A 271 32.42 -21.38 24.48
N GLY A 272 31.83 -22.27 23.70
CA GLY A 272 30.44 -22.72 23.86
C GLY A 272 29.75 -22.96 22.52
N SER A 273 28.42 -22.97 22.54
CA SER A 273 27.58 -23.29 21.37
C SER A 273 27.34 -22.11 20.42
N GLY A 274 27.85 -20.91 20.75
CA GLY A 274 27.49 -19.66 20.07
C GLY A 274 26.16 -19.06 20.53
N PHE A 275 25.21 -19.88 20.98
CA PHE A 275 23.99 -19.44 21.68
C PHE A 275 24.23 -19.25 23.18
N HIS A 276 25.22 -19.96 23.72
CA HIS A 276 25.74 -19.77 25.06
C HIS A 276 27.27 -19.75 24.99
N CYS A 277 27.87 -18.62 25.35
CA CYS A 277 29.33 -18.46 25.34
C CYS A 277 29.81 -18.03 26.71
N VAL A 278 30.76 -18.79 27.26
CA VAL A 278 31.43 -18.51 28.52
C VAL A 278 32.88 -18.14 28.27
N ASP A 279 33.49 -17.50 29.25
CA ASP A 279 34.90 -17.15 29.21
C ASP A 279 35.75 -18.43 29.01
N ALA A 280 36.60 -18.45 27.99
CA ALA A 280 37.43 -19.62 27.68
C ALA A 280 38.41 -19.99 28.82
N CYS A 281 38.70 -19.06 29.73
CA CYS A 281 39.54 -19.31 30.90
C CYS A 281 38.78 -19.93 32.08
N GLN A 282 37.44 -19.89 32.07
CA GLN A 282 36.64 -20.43 33.16
C GLN A 282 36.82 -21.96 33.23
N GLY A 283 37.49 -22.44 34.29
CA GLY A 283 37.77 -23.86 34.49
C GLY A 283 38.77 -24.48 33.49
N PHE A 284 39.46 -23.66 32.68
CA PHE A 284 40.44 -24.17 31.73
C PHE A 284 41.74 -24.58 32.41
N CYS A 285 42.33 -23.73 33.25
CA CYS A 285 43.53 -24.05 34.01
C CYS A 285 43.18 -24.75 35.32
N GLN A 286 43.85 -25.85 35.61
CA GLN A 286 43.70 -26.63 36.84
C GLN A 286 44.78 -26.27 37.87
N ASN A 287 44.63 -26.74 39.10
CA ASN A 287 45.65 -26.66 40.16
C ASN A 287 46.20 -25.25 40.42
N GLY A 288 45.32 -24.24 40.42
CA GLY A 288 45.69 -22.84 40.69
C GLY A 288 46.48 -22.16 39.55
N GLY A 289 46.53 -22.75 38.35
CA GLY A 289 47.16 -22.11 37.19
C GLY A 289 46.46 -20.83 36.75
N VAL A 290 47.23 -19.81 36.38
CA VAL A 290 46.72 -18.53 35.87
C VAL A 290 46.43 -18.67 34.38
N CYS A 291 45.19 -18.41 33.98
CA CYS A 291 44.80 -18.44 32.57
C CYS A 291 45.17 -17.16 31.84
N LEU A 292 45.76 -17.30 30.66
CA LEU A 292 46.15 -16.23 29.75
C LEU A 292 45.45 -16.44 28.41
N LYS A 293 45.03 -15.35 27.76
CA LYS A 293 44.46 -15.36 26.41
C LYS A 293 45.40 -14.65 25.45
N THR A 294 45.64 -15.23 24.28
CA THR A 294 46.36 -14.55 23.20
C THR A 294 45.47 -13.50 22.54
N GLY A 295 46.06 -12.58 21.76
CA GLY A 295 45.29 -11.61 20.97
C GLY A 295 44.34 -12.24 19.93
N ARG A 296 44.53 -13.54 19.60
CA ARG A 296 43.63 -14.34 18.75
C ARG A 296 42.60 -15.16 19.54
N GLY A 297 42.58 -15.03 20.87
CA GLY A 297 41.63 -15.70 21.75
C GLY A 297 41.99 -17.14 22.14
N GLU A 298 43.20 -17.60 21.81
CA GLU A 298 43.68 -18.93 22.24
C GLU A 298 44.06 -18.89 23.72
N THR A 299 43.72 -19.93 24.47
CA THR A 299 43.98 -20.01 25.90
C THR A 299 45.28 -20.75 26.20
N ARG A 300 46.06 -20.20 27.14
CA ARG A 300 47.27 -20.82 27.68
C ARG A 300 47.27 -20.70 29.21
N CYS A 301 47.74 -21.73 29.89
CA CYS A 301 47.92 -21.68 31.34
C CYS A 301 49.37 -21.38 31.71
N ASN A 302 49.56 -20.50 32.70
CA ASN A 302 50.79 -20.40 33.45
C ASN A 302 50.64 -21.21 34.74
N CYS A 303 51.39 -22.30 34.89
CA CYS A 303 51.18 -23.25 35.97
C CYS A 303 51.80 -22.77 37.28
N ALA A 304 51.09 -23.02 38.38
CA ALA A 304 51.63 -22.87 39.72
C ALA A 304 52.79 -23.87 39.95
N GLN A 305 53.63 -23.59 40.94
CA GLN A 305 54.79 -24.41 41.25
C GLN A 305 54.38 -25.88 41.51
N GLY A 306 55.13 -26.83 40.93
CA GLY A 306 54.84 -28.26 41.06
C GLY A 306 53.81 -28.82 40.06
N PHE A 307 53.31 -28.01 39.12
CA PHE A 307 52.36 -28.48 38.09
C PHE A 307 52.85 -28.16 36.67
N SER A 308 52.52 -29.02 35.71
CA SER A 308 52.88 -28.88 34.29
C SER A 308 51.77 -29.39 33.36
N GLY A 309 51.97 -29.24 32.04
CA GLY A 309 51.00 -29.58 31.01
C GLY A 309 50.18 -28.39 30.52
N GLN A 310 49.45 -28.57 29.41
CA GLN A 310 48.73 -27.48 28.73
C GLN A 310 47.64 -26.82 29.59
N ARG A 311 47.09 -27.56 30.55
CA ARG A 311 46.06 -27.10 31.50
C ARG A 311 46.54 -27.18 32.95
N CYS A 312 47.84 -27.36 33.19
CA CYS A 312 48.42 -27.58 34.52
C CYS A 312 47.89 -28.81 35.26
N GLN A 313 47.47 -29.83 34.49
CA GLN A 313 46.85 -31.05 35.03
C GLN A 313 47.85 -32.07 35.58
N ALA A 314 49.11 -32.00 35.16
CA ALA A 314 50.13 -32.96 35.59
C ALA A 314 50.86 -32.43 36.82
N VAL A 315 51.01 -33.26 37.85
CA VAL A 315 51.91 -32.99 38.97
C VAL A 315 53.34 -33.25 38.49
N VAL A 316 54.24 -32.29 38.70
CA VAL A 316 55.67 -32.47 38.47
C VAL A 316 56.23 -33.11 39.73
N ASP A 317 56.46 -34.42 39.66
CA ASP A 317 57.07 -35.15 40.76
C ASP A 317 58.57 -34.83 40.82
N ASP A 318 59.08 -34.52 42.01
CA ASP A 318 60.44 -34.01 42.24
C ASP A 318 61.54 -34.99 41.75
N ASP A 319 61.19 -36.28 41.62
CA ASP A 319 62.09 -37.32 41.14
C ASP A 319 62.29 -37.33 39.62
N THR A 320 61.37 -36.75 38.83
CA THR A 320 61.57 -36.58 37.37
C THR A 320 62.42 -35.36 37.01
N CYS A 321 62.47 -34.34 37.88
CA CYS A 321 63.40 -33.21 37.69
C CYS A 321 64.86 -33.62 37.95
N LYS A 322 65.08 -34.49 38.95
CA LYS A 322 66.40 -35.09 39.24
C LYS A 322 66.93 -35.94 38.09
N SER A 323 66.07 -36.70 37.39
CA SER A 323 66.49 -37.56 36.28
C SER A 323 66.89 -36.77 35.02
N LEU A 324 66.21 -35.65 34.72
CA LEU A 324 66.57 -34.76 33.61
C LEU A 324 67.84 -33.93 33.91
N LEU A 325 68.05 -33.50 35.16
CA LEU A 325 69.30 -32.85 35.59
C LEU A 325 70.51 -33.80 35.52
N SER A 326 70.30 -35.11 35.78
CA SER A 326 71.33 -36.13 35.56
C SER A 326 71.60 -36.44 34.07
N ALA A 327 70.64 -36.22 33.17
CA ALA A 327 70.81 -36.43 31.72
C ALA A 327 71.47 -35.24 31.00
N VAL A 328 71.35 -34.02 31.53
CA VAL A 328 71.99 -32.80 30.99
C VAL A 328 73.29 -32.44 31.74
N GLY A 329 73.70 -33.25 32.72
CA GLY A 329 74.99 -33.07 33.41
C GLY A 329 75.09 -31.79 34.23
N TYR A 330 73.96 -31.28 34.76
CA TYR A 330 74.00 -30.11 35.64
C TYR A 330 74.08 -30.55 37.09
N LYS A 331 75.29 -30.47 37.66
CA LYS A 331 75.56 -30.78 39.07
C LYS A 331 75.15 -29.58 39.92
N SER A 332 74.06 -29.70 40.68
CA SER A 332 73.69 -28.73 41.71
C SER A 332 74.67 -28.86 42.89
N HIS A 333 75.61 -27.91 43.01
CA HIS A 333 76.33 -27.66 44.25
C HIS A 333 75.66 -26.48 44.99
N LEU A 334 74.77 -26.82 45.91
CA LEU A 334 74.38 -26.02 47.08
C LEU A 334 74.68 -26.97 48.26
N LEU A 335 75.43 -26.70 49.32
CA LEU A 335 76.16 -25.55 49.88
C LEU A 335 77.29 -26.17 50.71
N ASP A 336 78.40 -25.44 50.93
CA ASP A 336 78.96 -25.29 52.29
C ASP A 336 80.13 -24.26 52.33
N PRO A 337 80.49 -23.74 53.52
CA PRO A 337 80.48 -22.31 53.81
C PRO A 337 81.88 -21.69 53.86
N LEU A 338 81.90 -20.35 53.94
CA LEU A 338 83.06 -19.47 54.19
C LEU A 338 84.07 -19.35 53.03
N GLY A 339 84.05 -18.17 52.40
CA GLY A 339 85.25 -17.63 51.72
C GLY A 339 85.05 -17.19 50.28
N LYS A 340 84.40 -16.03 50.09
CA LYS A 340 84.68 -15.05 49.01
C LYS A 340 83.83 -13.80 49.19
N TYR A 341 84.05 -13.11 50.31
CA TYR A 341 83.50 -11.77 50.59
C TYR A 341 84.58 -10.69 50.45
N THR A 342 85.45 -10.78 49.45
CA THR A 342 86.47 -9.75 49.19
C THR A 342 86.87 -9.75 47.70
N PHE A 343 85.97 -9.39 46.79
CA PHE A 343 86.36 -8.86 45.47
C PHE A 343 85.24 -8.14 44.68
N LEU A 344 84.03 -7.97 45.24
CA LEU A 344 82.90 -7.27 44.59
C LEU A 344 82.46 -5.97 45.29
N SER A 345 83.18 -5.51 46.32
CA SER A 345 82.85 -4.24 47.01
C SER A 345 83.44 -2.99 46.34
N GLY A 346 84.41 -3.13 45.42
CA GLY A 346 85.08 -1.98 44.79
C GLY A 346 84.42 -1.47 43.50
N VAL A 347 83.72 -2.34 42.75
CA VAL A 347 83.13 -1.97 41.44
C VAL A 347 81.70 -1.44 41.61
N MET A 348 80.93 -1.99 42.57
CA MET A 348 79.59 -1.48 42.89
C MET A 348 79.61 -0.13 43.60
N LEU A 349 80.67 0.20 44.35
CA LEU A 349 80.81 1.52 45.00
C LEU A 349 81.21 2.63 43.99
N LYS A 350 81.95 2.29 42.93
CA LYS A 350 82.28 3.24 41.84
C LYS A 350 81.11 3.49 40.89
N LEU A 351 80.24 2.50 40.65
CA LEU A 351 79.03 2.66 39.82
C LEU A 351 77.90 3.43 40.53
N LEU A 352 77.77 3.28 41.85
CA LEU A 352 76.81 4.03 42.66
C LEU A 352 77.15 5.54 42.74
N LEU A 353 78.43 5.90 42.77
CA LEU A 353 78.86 7.31 42.75
C LEU A 353 78.61 7.98 41.38
N ILE A 354 78.68 7.24 40.27
CA ILE A 354 78.38 7.77 38.92
C ILE A 354 76.88 8.01 38.74
N PHE A 355 76.02 7.13 39.28
CA PHE A 355 74.56 7.30 39.24
C PHE A 355 74.07 8.47 40.10
N LEU A 356 74.71 8.75 41.24
CA LEU A 356 74.38 9.90 42.08
C LEU A 356 74.78 11.24 41.44
N VAL A 357 75.84 11.29 40.62
CA VAL A 357 76.25 12.50 39.89
C VAL A 357 75.30 12.80 38.71
N LEU A 358 74.75 11.78 38.04
CA LEU A 358 73.79 11.97 36.94
C LEU A 358 72.39 12.36 37.43
N ALA A 359 71.99 11.96 38.63
CA ALA A 359 70.70 12.33 39.23
C ALA A 359 70.61 13.80 39.69
N VAL A 360 71.75 14.52 39.80
CA VAL A 360 71.79 15.94 40.20
C VAL A 360 71.66 16.90 39.01
N LEU A 361 71.82 16.45 37.76
CA LEU A 361 71.78 17.31 36.56
C LEU A 361 70.41 17.36 35.84
N VAL A 362 69.40 16.63 36.30
CA VAL A 362 68.07 16.65 35.66
C VAL A 362 67.00 16.97 36.70
N GLN A 363 66.90 18.25 37.06
CA GLN A 363 65.70 18.77 37.72
C GLN A 363 64.59 18.95 36.67
N PRO A 364 63.37 18.41 36.87
CA PRO A 364 62.20 18.87 36.16
C PRO A 364 61.74 20.21 36.76
N ARG A 365 61.77 21.30 35.98
CA ARG A 365 61.04 22.53 36.30
C ARG A 365 59.63 22.51 35.69
N PRO A 366 58.65 23.15 36.34
CA PRO A 366 57.21 22.94 36.13
C PRO A 366 56.59 24.02 35.23
N VAL A 367 55.24 24.02 35.12
CA VAL A 367 54.28 25.06 34.62
C VAL A 367 53.43 24.49 33.45
N SER A 368 52.11 24.61 33.36
CA SER A 368 51.00 24.98 34.27
C SER A 368 49.68 24.60 33.57
N ASN A 369 48.64 24.34 34.36
CA ASN A 369 47.24 24.21 33.94
C ASN A 369 46.72 25.44 33.17
N GLU A 370 45.94 25.23 32.09
CA GLU A 370 44.71 26.00 31.85
C GLU A 370 43.62 25.20 31.09
N LYS A 371 42.48 25.10 31.79
CA LYS A 371 41.05 24.89 31.48
C LYS A 371 40.55 24.57 30.05
N ALA A 372 39.74 23.50 30.03
CA ALA A 372 38.47 23.24 29.32
C ALA A 372 37.92 24.25 28.28
N VAL A 373 37.39 23.73 27.16
CA VAL A 373 35.93 23.72 26.84
C VAL A 373 35.66 22.98 25.51
N SER A 374 34.60 22.18 25.56
CA SER A 374 33.81 21.51 24.50
C SER A 374 33.65 22.27 23.17
N ARG A 375 33.74 21.54 22.03
CA ARG A 375 32.64 21.42 21.05
C ARG A 375 32.95 20.45 19.89
N ARG A 376 31.88 19.82 19.43
CA ARG A 376 31.68 19.04 18.19
C ARG A 376 32.18 19.80 16.96
N ILE A 377 32.51 19.08 15.88
CA ILE A 377 31.82 19.13 14.57
C ILE A 377 32.53 18.20 13.58
N ASP A 378 31.69 17.37 12.97
CA ASP A 378 31.69 16.74 11.65
C ASP A 378 32.93 16.83 10.73
N LEU A 379 33.38 15.64 10.27
CA LEU A 379 33.97 15.48 8.94
C LEU A 379 32.82 15.17 7.96
N PRO A 380 32.86 15.73 6.74
CA PRO A 380 33.07 14.80 5.63
C PRO A 380 33.91 15.34 4.45
N GLU A 381 34.34 14.36 3.66
CA GLU A 381 34.60 14.37 2.22
C GLU A 381 35.95 14.89 1.69
N LEU A 382 36.74 13.90 1.29
CA LEU A 382 37.93 13.98 0.47
C LEU A 382 37.50 13.88 -1.00
N HIS A 383 37.44 15.00 -1.73
CA HIS A 383 37.36 15.02 -3.19
C HIS A 383 38.52 15.83 -3.78
N LEU A 384 39.44 15.11 -4.42
CA LEU A 384 40.47 15.55 -5.37
C LEU A 384 40.56 14.39 -6.36
N LYS A 385 40.55 14.55 -7.69
CA LYS A 385 40.92 15.66 -8.57
C LYS A 385 40.59 15.15 -9.97
N LEU A 386 39.99 15.93 -10.87
CA LEU A 386 40.13 15.75 -12.32
C LEU A 386 39.83 17.08 -13.03
N THR A 387 40.93 17.76 -13.38
CA THR A 387 41.19 18.55 -14.60
C THR A 387 40.07 19.36 -15.25
N SER A 388 40.23 20.69 -15.10
CA SER A 388 40.27 21.71 -16.16
C SER A 388 40.10 21.24 -17.61
N THR A 389 39.08 21.77 -18.30
CA THR A 389 39.25 22.67 -19.45
C THR A 389 38.03 23.56 -19.63
N ALA A 390 38.31 24.84 -19.86
CA ALA A 390 37.36 25.88 -20.20
C ALA A 390 37.04 25.85 -21.70
N THR A 391 35.78 26.17 -22.07
CA THR A 391 35.49 27.27 -23.00
C THR A 391 34.01 27.65 -22.94
N SER A 392 33.83 28.96 -22.83
CA SER A 392 32.61 29.75 -22.87
C SER A 392 31.94 29.74 -24.24
N GLY A 393 30.61 29.90 -24.27
CA GLY A 393 29.83 30.15 -25.48
C GLY A 393 28.31 30.17 -25.25
N THR A 394 27.80 31.31 -24.76
CA THR A 394 26.45 31.87 -24.99
C THR A 394 25.92 31.55 -26.41
N ILE A 395 24.66 31.19 -26.67
CA ILE A 395 23.34 31.78 -26.36
C ILE A 395 22.30 30.66 -26.34
#